data_AF-A0A2M8HL31-F1
#
_entry.id   AF-A0A2M8HL31-F1
#
_cell.length_a   1.000
_cell.length_b   1.000
_cell.length_c   1.000
_cell.angle_alpha   90.00
_cell.angle_beta   90.00
_cell.angle_gamma   90.00
#
_symmetry.space_group_name_H-M   'P 1'
#
loop_
_entity.id
_entity.type
_entity.pdbx_description
1 polymer ?
#
loop_
_entity_poly.entity_id
_entity_poly.type
_entity_poly.pdbx_seq_one_letter_code
_entity_poly.pdbx_strand_id
1 'polypeptide(L)'
;MKMNHEMTQLKKYLGLQKQVFLKQQNVSSHSHKRELDLSMEKKGKGIIFLFGLLAMISVYLPSLNAAPLDSNKLDSIRTMLLQSREVELESLKTSIEKITNDPIPYLIAIADQTDLRVYVRTKAVALLSNYNDPSVTSYLETKIEDTHLHESIRKFSVKSYTESSYKKSPERVEEFLSQRANDSVLRKSIQSNLKTARENFNQADKKKNFKPNHSEQEFRKK
;
A
#
# COMPACT_ATOMS: atom_id res chain seq x y z
N MET A 1 -22.68 -35.97 -64.85
CA MET A 1 -21.24 -36.10 -64.53
C MET A 1 -20.80 -35.11 -63.43
N LYS A 2 -21.53 -35.06 -62.29
CA LYS A 2 -21.24 -34.15 -61.14
C LYS A 2 -20.96 -34.93 -59.83
N MET A 3 -21.33 -36.21 -59.80
CA MET A 3 -21.24 -37.11 -58.63
C MET A 3 -19.79 -37.56 -58.30
N ASN A 4 -18.90 -37.64 -59.28
CA ASN A 4 -17.53 -38.13 -59.06
C ASN A 4 -16.61 -37.09 -58.38
N HIS A 5 -16.95 -35.81 -58.46
CA HIS A 5 -16.15 -34.74 -57.86
C HIS A 5 -16.38 -34.65 -56.35
N GLU A 6 -17.63 -34.77 -55.90
CA GLU A 6 -17.99 -34.72 -54.48
C GLU A 6 -17.46 -35.93 -53.69
N MET A 7 -17.49 -37.13 -54.31
CA MET A 7 -16.93 -38.36 -53.74
C MET A 7 -15.41 -38.28 -53.54
N THR A 8 -14.71 -37.50 -54.37
CA THR A 8 -13.25 -37.31 -54.27
C THR A 8 -12.89 -36.39 -53.09
N GLN A 9 -13.69 -35.35 -52.84
CA GLN A 9 -13.48 -34.44 -51.70
C GLN A 9 -13.75 -35.13 -50.36
N LEU A 10 -14.79 -35.98 -50.30
CA LEU A 10 -15.17 -36.69 -49.08
C LEU A 10 -14.11 -37.72 -48.64
N LYS A 11 -13.49 -38.42 -49.61
CA LYS A 11 -12.36 -39.34 -49.32
C LYS A 11 -11.13 -38.61 -48.78
N LYS A 12 -10.85 -37.40 -49.28
CA LYS A 12 -9.72 -36.58 -48.81
C LYS A 12 -9.93 -36.09 -47.37
N TYR A 13 -11.17 -35.73 -47.03
CA TYR A 13 -11.52 -35.28 -45.68
C TYR A 13 -11.45 -36.42 -44.65
N LEU A 14 -11.98 -37.60 -44.98
CA LEU A 14 -11.89 -38.80 -44.13
C LEU A 14 -10.44 -39.27 -43.93
N GLY A 15 -9.58 -39.15 -44.95
CA GLY A 15 -8.15 -39.47 -44.83
C GLY A 15 -7.40 -38.57 -43.83
N LEU A 16 -7.71 -37.27 -43.81
CA LEU A 16 -7.10 -36.31 -42.89
C LEU A 16 -7.52 -36.54 -41.43
N GLN A 17 -8.80 -36.85 -41.19
CA GLN A 17 -9.31 -37.18 -39.85
C GLN A 17 -8.63 -38.44 -39.26
N LYS A 18 -8.41 -39.47 -40.08
CA LYS A 18 -7.74 -40.71 -39.64
C LYS A 18 -6.28 -40.48 -39.22
N GLN A 19 -5.55 -39.58 -39.88
CA GLN A 19 -4.16 -39.28 -39.50
C GLN A 19 -4.06 -38.46 -38.20
N VAL A 20 -5.01 -37.55 -37.93
CA VAL A 20 -5.05 -36.78 -36.68
C VAL A 20 -5.35 -37.69 -35.48
N PHE A 21 -6.26 -38.65 -35.63
CA PHE A 21 -6.60 -39.62 -34.58
C PHE A 21 -5.42 -40.57 -34.25
N LEU A 22 -4.71 -41.07 -35.28
CA LEU A 22 -3.53 -41.93 -35.08
C LEU A 22 -2.36 -41.19 -34.43
N LYS A 23 -2.22 -39.87 -34.65
CA LYS A 23 -1.19 -39.06 -34.00
C LYS A 23 -1.50 -38.79 -32.51
N GLN A 24 -2.76 -38.76 -32.11
CA GLN A 24 -3.15 -38.59 -30.69
C GLN A 24 -3.03 -39.87 -29.86
N GLN A 25 -3.25 -41.06 -30.45
CA GLN A 25 -3.05 -42.32 -29.73
C GLN A 25 -1.56 -42.67 -29.48
N ASN A 26 -0.64 -42.19 -30.33
CA ASN A 26 0.78 -42.54 -30.22
C ASN A 26 1.59 -41.67 -29.22
N VAL A 27 0.99 -40.62 -28.64
CA VAL A 27 1.63 -39.80 -27.59
C VAL A 27 1.23 -40.27 -26.17
N SER A 28 0.23 -41.15 -26.05
CA SER A 28 -0.31 -41.61 -24.76
C SER A 28 0.22 -42.98 -24.29
N SER A 29 1.22 -43.58 -24.97
CA SER A 29 1.66 -44.96 -24.71
C SER A 29 3.18 -45.15 -24.47
N HIS A 30 3.95 -44.07 -24.24
CA HIS A 30 5.40 -44.17 -24.01
C HIS A 30 5.90 -43.34 -22.83
N SER A 31 5.28 -43.49 -21.65
CA SER A 31 5.95 -43.18 -20.36
C SER A 31 5.28 -43.89 -19.17
N HIS A 32 4.93 -45.17 -19.34
CA HIS A 32 4.41 -46.00 -18.23
C HIS A 32 4.77 -47.47 -18.47
N LYS A 33 6.05 -47.82 -18.25
CA LYS A 33 6.54 -49.16 -17.86
C LYS A 33 8.07 -49.16 -17.87
N ARG A 34 8.66 -49.25 -16.68
CA ARG A 34 10.05 -49.00 -16.22
C ARG A 34 10.03 -47.68 -15.45
N GLU A 35 9.74 -47.64 -14.15
CA GLU A 35 10.36 -48.40 -13.06
C GLU A 35 9.34 -48.65 -11.95
N LEU A 36 9.04 -49.92 -11.69
CA LEU A 36 8.58 -50.41 -10.39
C LEU A 36 9.74 -51.23 -9.86
N ASP A 37 10.69 -50.55 -9.24
CA ASP A 37 11.56 -51.10 -8.20
C ASP A 37 12.45 -49.97 -7.72
N LEU A 38 11.89 -49.11 -6.85
CA LEU A 38 12.61 -48.58 -5.69
C LEU A 38 11.72 -47.59 -4.94
N SER A 39 11.61 -47.90 -3.65
CA SER A 39 11.38 -46.95 -2.56
C SER A 39 9.94 -46.55 -2.28
N MET A 40 9.40 -47.28 -1.31
CA MET A 40 8.56 -46.73 -0.26
C MET A 40 9.06 -45.34 0.20
N GLU A 41 8.39 -44.26 -0.22
CA GLU A 41 8.21 -43.06 0.59
C GLU A 41 7.18 -42.13 -0.08
N LYS A 42 6.29 -41.50 0.71
CA LYS A 42 5.40 -40.40 0.31
C LYS A 42 4.11 -40.73 -0.46
N LYS A 43 3.38 -41.77 -0.05
CA LYS A 43 1.92 -41.84 -0.27
C LYS A 43 1.19 -41.29 0.95
N GLY A 44 0.93 -39.98 0.95
CA GLY A 44 0.14 -39.33 2.00
C GLY A 44 -0.03 -37.81 1.87
N LYS A 45 0.18 -37.21 0.69
CA LYS A 45 0.23 -35.74 0.55
C LYS A 45 -0.59 -35.15 -0.61
N GLY A 46 -1.34 -35.96 -1.36
CA GLY A 46 -2.10 -35.48 -2.54
C GLY A 46 -3.52 -34.99 -2.26
N ILE A 47 -4.19 -35.49 -1.22
CA ILE A 47 -5.58 -35.10 -0.90
C ILE A 47 -5.64 -33.93 0.10
N ILE A 48 -4.52 -33.64 0.78
CA ILE A 48 -4.41 -32.52 1.72
C ILE A 48 -4.23 -31.17 0.99
N PHE A 49 -3.78 -31.19 -0.28
CA PHE A 49 -3.46 -29.96 -1.01
C PHE A 49 -4.67 -29.19 -1.58
N LEU A 50 -5.84 -29.83 -1.72
CA LEU A 50 -7.05 -29.13 -2.20
C LEU A 50 -7.86 -28.47 -1.08
N PHE A 51 -7.69 -28.91 0.18
CA PHE A 51 -8.25 -28.24 1.36
C PHE A 51 -7.29 -27.18 1.94
N GLY A 52 -5.98 -27.26 1.66
CA GLY A 52 -4.98 -26.28 2.11
C GLY A 52 -5.10 -24.90 1.44
N LEU A 53 -5.57 -24.83 0.19
CA LEU A 53 -5.72 -23.55 -0.52
C LEU A 53 -6.99 -22.78 -0.09
N LEU A 54 -8.04 -23.48 0.36
CA LEU A 54 -9.28 -22.86 0.83
C LEU A 54 -9.22 -22.45 2.31
N ALA A 55 -8.41 -23.13 3.12
CA ALA A 55 -8.19 -22.79 4.54
C ALA A 55 -7.24 -21.59 4.76
N MET A 56 -6.45 -21.20 3.75
CA MET A 56 -5.53 -20.06 3.86
C MET A 56 -6.21 -18.68 3.66
N ILE A 57 -7.47 -18.65 3.20
CA ILE A 57 -8.22 -17.39 3.01
C ILE A 57 -8.94 -16.97 4.31
N SER A 58 -9.06 -17.85 5.31
CA SER A 58 -9.85 -17.58 6.53
C SER A 58 -9.11 -16.90 7.68
N VAL A 59 -7.81 -16.54 7.54
CA VAL A 59 -7.00 -16.00 8.66
C VAL A 59 -6.68 -14.51 8.54
N TYR A 60 -7.21 -13.80 7.53
CA TYR A 60 -6.90 -12.37 7.30
C TYR A 60 -8.09 -11.41 7.42
N LEU A 61 -9.05 -11.70 8.29
CA LEU A 61 -9.94 -10.66 8.78
C LEU A 61 -9.55 -10.36 10.23
N PRO A 62 -8.66 -9.38 10.50
CA PRO A 62 -8.62 -8.82 11.83
C PRO A 62 -10.04 -8.38 12.15
N SER A 63 -10.63 -8.99 13.18
CA SER A 63 -11.90 -8.58 13.75
C SER A 63 -11.70 -7.18 14.32
N LEU A 64 -11.81 -6.17 13.47
CA LEU A 64 -11.93 -4.78 13.87
C LEU A 64 -13.31 -4.64 14.50
N ASN A 65 -13.44 -5.12 15.73
CA ASN A 65 -14.45 -4.62 16.67
C ASN A 65 -14.03 -3.20 17.10
N ALA A 66 -13.86 -2.32 16.10
CA ALA A 66 -13.80 -0.91 16.33
C ALA A 66 -15.23 -0.50 16.66
N ALA A 67 -15.43 0.14 17.81
CA ALA A 67 -16.69 0.81 18.08
C ALA A 67 -17.00 1.72 16.88
N PRO A 68 -18.25 1.73 16.38
CA PRO A 68 -18.60 2.59 15.26
C PRO A 68 -18.23 4.03 15.59
N LEU A 69 -17.63 4.73 14.62
CA LEU A 69 -17.27 6.15 14.81
C LEU A 69 -18.52 6.95 15.16
N ASP A 70 -18.36 7.88 16.10
CA ASP A 70 -19.42 8.82 16.47
C ASP A 70 -19.73 9.71 15.24
N SER A 71 -20.93 9.54 14.69
CA SER A 71 -21.34 10.25 13.47
C SER A 71 -21.34 11.77 13.67
N ASN A 72 -21.67 12.26 14.85
CA ASN A 72 -21.70 13.70 15.13
C ASN A 72 -20.29 14.29 15.14
N LYS A 73 -19.32 13.56 15.70
CA LYS A 73 -17.91 13.95 15.66
C LYS A 73 -17.35 13.91 14.24
N LEU A 74 -17.67 12.85 13.49
CA LEU A 74 -17.26 12.71 12.10
C LEU A 74 -17.78 13.87 11.24
N ASP A 75 -19.06 14.20 11.36
CA ASP A 75 -19.68 15.29 10.61
C ASP A 75 -19.15 16.66 11.02
N SER A 76 -18.87 16.87 12.31
CA SER A 76 -18.26 18.10 12.81
C SER A 76 -16.86 18.32 12.23
N ILE A 77 -16.01 17.29 12.27
CA ILE A 77 -14.66 17.35 11.70
C ILE A 77 -14.73 17.55 10.18
N ARG A 78 -15.61 16.82 9.48
CA ARG A 78 -15.80 16.97 8.03
C ARG A 78 -16.21 18.39 7.67
N THR A 79 -17.17 18.97 8.37
CA THR A 79 -17.66 20.34 8.15
C THR A 79 -16.55 21.36 8.36
N MET A 80 -15.74 21.19 9.40
CA MET A 80 -14.58 22.04 9.66
C MET A 80 -13.55 21.97 8.52
N LEU A 81 -13.26 20.78 8.00
CA LEU A 81 -12.33 20.63 6.86
C LEU A 81 -12.88 21.23 5.56
N LEU A 82 -14.20 21.20 5.38
CA LEU A 82 -14.88 21.82 4.23
C LEU A 82 -14.77 23.35 4.27
N GLN A 83 -15.01 23.97 5.43
CA GLN A 83 -15.08 25.43 5.60
C GLN A 83 -13.70 26.11 5.71
N SER A 84 -12.66 25.34 6.00
CA SER A 84 -11.34 25.86 6.40
C SER A 84 -10.41 26.26 5.24
N ARG A 85 -10.91 26.76 4.11
CA ARG A 85 -10.12 26.91 2.86
C ARG A 85 -8.73 27.53 3.07
N GLU A 86 -8.61 28.53 3.96
CA GLU A 86 -7.38 29.26 4.26
C GLU A 86 -6.88 29.09 5.70
N VAL A 87 -7.45 28.17 6.46
CA VAL A 87 -7.02 27.95 7.86
C VAL A 87 -5.76 27.11 7.89
N GLU A 88 -4.80 27.52 8.73
CA GLU A 88 -3.57 26.79 8.96
C GLU A 88 -3.81 25.39 9.55
N LEU A 89 -2.93 24.44 9.20
CA LEU A 89 -3.06 23.04 9.59
C LEU A 89 -3.01 22.85 11.12
N GLU A 90 -2.18 23.62 11.82
CA GLU A 90 -2.06 23.58 13.29
C GLU A 90 -3.34 24.05 14.00
N SER A 91 -3.98 25.08 13.45
CA SER A 91 -5.26 25.57 13.97
C SER A 91 -6.37 24.54 13.78
N LEU A 92 -6.35 23.83 12.64
CA LEU A 92 -7.26 22.72 12.38
C LEU A 92 -7.02 21.54 13.32
N LYS A 93 -5.77 21.12 13.52
CA LYS A 93 -5.39 20.08 14.49
C LYS A 93 -5.95 20.40 15.87
N THR A 94 -5.67 21.60 16.39
CA THR A 94 -6.14 22.05 17.71
C THR A 94 -7.66 22.02 17.81
N SER A 95 -8.37 22.40 16.73
CA SER A 95 -9.83 22.42 16.71
C SER A 95 -10.43 21.01 16.68
N ILE A 96 -9.79 20.07 16.00
CA ILE A 96 -10.20 18.67 15.95
C ILE A 96 -9.97 17.97 17.30
N GLU A 97 -8.85 18.27 17.97
CA GLU A 97 -8.53 17.73 19.31
C GLU A 97 -9.50 18.23 20.39
N LYS A 98 -10.25 19.31 20.14
CA LYS A 98 -11.38 19.73 21.00
C LYS A 98 -12.65 18.91 20.77
N ILE A 99 -12.80 18.28 19.61
CA ILE A 99 -13.98 17.47 19.25
C ILE A 99 -13.80 16.02 19.73
N THR A 100 -12.58 15.48 19.59
CA THR A 100 -12.27 14.09 19.93
C THR A 100 -10.87 13.95 20.49
N ASN A 101 -10.72 13.07 21.49
CA ASN A 101 -9.42 12.68 22.03
C ASN A 101 -8.67 11.70 21.13
N ASP A 102 -9.39 11.05 20.20
CA ASP A 102 -8.83 10.13 19.22
C ASP A 102 -9.23 10.57 17.80
N PRO A 103 -8.41 11.41 17.14
CA PRO A 103 -8.75 12.01 15.85
C PRO A 103 -8.39 11.12 14.65
N ILE A 104 -7.48 10.15 14.81
CA ILE A 104 -6.93 9.36 13.71
C ILE A 104 -8.03 8.62 12.92
N PRO A 105 -8.96 7.89 13.57
CA PRO A 105 -9.98 7.14 12.83
C PRO A 105 -10.91 8.05 12.01
N TYR A 106 -11.22 9.24 12.51
CA TYR A 106 -12.05 10.21 11.82
C TYR A 106 -11.33 10.82 10.61
N LEU A 107 -10.05 11.14 10.74
CA LEU A 107 -9.23 11.66 9.65
C LEU A 107 -9.04 10.62 8.53
N ILE A 108 -8.81 9.35 8.90
CA ILE A 108 -8.76 8.23 7.94
C ILE A 108 -10.10 8.09 7.22
N ALA A 109 -11.21 8.04 7.96
CA ALA A 109 -12.54 7.92 7.38
C ALA A 109 -12.80 9.04 6.36
N ILE A 110 -12.54 10.30 6.72
CA ILE A 110 -12.74 11.45 5.82
C ILE A 110 -11.83 11.37 4.59
N ALA A 111 -10.58 10.94 4.74
CA ALA A 111 -9.65 10.82 3.61
C ALA A 111 -10.06 9.71 2.61
N ASP A 112 -10.76 8.68 3.09
CA ASP A 112 -11.26 7.56 2.28
C ASP A 112 -12.62 7.81 1.61
N GLN A 113 -13.39 8.81 2.07
CA GLN A 113 -14.66 9.18 1.46
C GLN A 113 -14.49 9.71 0.02
N THR A 114 -14.82 8.87 -0.97
CA THR A 114 -14.63 9.17 -2.40
C THR A 114 -15.56 10.26 -2.94
N ASP A 115 -16.69 10.48 -2.29
CA ASP A 115 -17.67 11.53 -2.60
C ASP A 115 -17.21 12.93 -2.13
N LEU A 116 -16.21 13.02 -1.26
CA LEU A 116 -15.63 14.29 -0.83
C LEU A 116 -14.68 14.86 -1.87
N ARG A 117 -14.68 16.20 -1.94
CA ARG A 117 -13.74 16.96 -2.76
C ARG A 117 -12.30 16.60 -2.40
N VAL A 118 -11.46 16.42 -3.41
CA VAL A 118 -10.04 16.04 -3.27
C VAL A 118 -9.29 16.90 -2.25
N TYR A 119 -9.55 18.21 -2.20
CA TYR A 119 -8.86 19.09 -1.24
C TYR A 119 -9.17 18.74 0.23
N VAL A 120 -10.39 18.31 0.53
CA VAL A 120 -10.82 17.94 1.89
C VAL A 120 -10.09 16.67 2.32
N ARG A 121 -10.10 15.67 1.42
CA ARG A 121 -9.38 14.40 1.62
C ARG A 121 -7.88 14.62 1.80
N THR A 122 -7.31 15.50 0.99
CA THR A 122 -5.90 15.90 1.06
C THR A 122 -5.56 16.59 2.38
N LYS A 123 -6.44 17.46 2.89
CA LYS A 123 -6.27 18.08 4.23
C LYS A 123 -6.33 17.05 5.35
N ALA A 124 -7.24 16.09 5.28
CA ALA A 124 -7.31 15.02 6.26
C ALA A 124 -6.01 14.20 6.26
N VAL A 125 -5.48 13.84 5.09
CA VAL A 125 -4.16 13.20 4.93
C VAL A 125 -3.02 14.08 5.49
N ALA A 126 -3.06 15.38 5.26
CA ALA A 126 -2.06 16.31 5.81
C ALA A 126 -2.09 16.31 7.34
N LEU A 127 -3.27 16.37 7.95
CA LEU A 127 -3.43 16.38 9.40
C LEU A 127 -2.89 15.12 10.07
N LEU A 128 -2.91 13.98 9.39
CA LEU A 128 -2.33 12.74 9.88
C LEU A 128 -0.83 12.85 10.20
N SER A 129 -0.09 13.80 9.60
CA SER A 129 1.34 13.97 9.89
C SER A 129 1.64 14.35 11.35
N ASN A 130 0.63 14.85 12.07
CA ASN A 130 0.73 15.25 13.46
C ASN A 130 0.65 14.10 14.47
N TYR A 131 0.36 12.87 14.00
CA TYR A 131 0.13 11.72 14.86
C TYR A 131 1.17 10.64 14.57
N ASN A 132 2.04 10.38 15.55
CA ASN A 132 3.07 9.35 15.46
C ASN A 132 2.50 7.99 15.89
N ASP A 133 1.59 7.47 15.08
CA ASP A 133 0.90 6.20 15.33
C ASP A 133 1.19 5.19 14.20
N PRO A 134 1.46 3.91 14.50
CA PRO A 134 1.72 2.89 13.48
C PRO A 134 0.59 2.74 12.45
N SER A 135 -0.67 2.91 12.87
CA SER A 135 -1.82 2.85 11.95
C SER A 135 -1.79 3.99 10.93
N VAL A 136 -1.29 5.16 11.32
CA VAL A 136 -1.09 6.30 10.41
C VAL A 136 0.03 6.01 9.43
N THR A 137 1.15 5.47 9.90
CA THR A 137 2.27 5.05 9.03
C THR A 137 1.77 4.07 7.96
N SER A 138 1.11 2.98 8.38
CA SER A 138 0.58 1.98 7.45
C SER A 138 -0.47 2.57 6.51
N TYR A 139 -1.39 3.39 7.02
CA TYR A 139 -2.38 4.06 6.19
C TYR A 139 -1.71 4.91 5.10
N LEU A 140 -0.74 5.75 5.45
CA LEU A 140 -0.05 6.61 4.49
C LEU A 140 0.76 5.80 3.45
N GLU A 141 1.40 4.70 3.87
CA GLU A 141 2.08 3.78 2.95
C GLU A 141 1.09 3.24 1.90
N THR A 142 -0.12 2.81 2.30
CA THR A 142 -1.13 2.33 1.33
C THR A 142 -1.58 3.41 0.34
N LYS A 143 -1.70 4.68 0.78
CA LYS A 143 -2.10 5.79 -0.11
C LYS A 143 -1.00 6.20 -1.07
N ILE A 144 0.26 6.01 -0.69
CA ILE A 144 1.40 6.24 -1.59
C ILE A 144 1.44 5.15 -2.67
N GLU A 145 1.19 3.90 -2.29
CA GLU A 145 1.23 2.74 -3.18
C GLU A 145 0.05 2.68 -4.17
N ASP A 146 -1.11 3.19 -3.79
CA ASP A 146 -2.29 3.15 -4.64
C ASP A 146 -2.16 4.10 -5.84
N THR A 147 -1.84 3.51 -7.00
CA THR A 147 -1.68 4.22 -8.28
C THR A 147 -3.00 4.74 -8.86
N HIS A 148 -4.15 4.36 -8.31
CA HIS A 148 -5.48 4.77 -8.77
C HIS A 148 -6.01 5.99 -8.00
N LEU A 149 -5.35 6.36 -6.90
CA LEU A 149 -5.68 7.59 -6.16
C LEU A 149 -5.30 8.85 -6.92
N HIS A 150 -6.08 9.90 -6.66
CA HIS A 150 -5.80 11.24 -7.15
C HIS A 150 -4.38 11.69 -6.76
N GLU A 151 -3.64 12.27 -7.70
CA GLU A 151 -2.23 12.61 -7.52
C GLU A 151 -1.95 13.49 -6.29
N SER A 152 -2.81 14.47 -5.99
CA SER A 152 -2.68 15.30 -4.78
C SER A 152 -2.72 14.49 -3.49
N ILE A 153 -3.61 13.49 -3.39
CA ILE A 153 -3.71 12.64 -2.20
C ILE A 153 -2.41 11.84 -2.03
N ARG A 154 -1.91 11.26 -3.11
CA ARG A 154 -0.65 10.50 -3.10
C ARG A 154 0.55 11.39 -2.73
N LYS A 155 0.67 12.57 -3.34
CA LYS A 155 1.75 13.54 -3.07
C LYS A 155 1.73 14.03 -1.62
N PHE A 156 0.56 14.32 -1.08
CA PHE A 156 0.42 14.70 0.33
C PHE A 156 0.65 13.52 1.27
N SER A 157 0.32 12.30 0.87
CA SER A 157 0.65 11.10 1.66
C SER A 157 2.16 10.94 1.79
N VAL A 158 2.93 11.16 0.71
CA VAL A 158 4.41 11.20 0.77
C VAL A 158 4.90 12.25 1.77
N LYS A 159 4.35 13.47 1.70
CA LYS A 159 4.70 14.55 2.64
C LYS A 159 4.40 14.15 4.08
N SER A 160 3.17 13.74 4.37
CA SER A 160 2.74 13.36 5.72
C SER A 160 3.50 12.16 6.28
N TYR A 161 3.81 11.17 5.44
CA TYR A 161 4.60 9.99 5.83
C TYR A 161 6.01 10.41 6.23
N THR A 162 6.63 11.27 5.41
CA THR A 162 7.95 11.80 5.70
C THR A 162 7.95 12.62 7.00
N GLU A 163 7.00 13.55 7.16
CA GLU A 163 6.92 14.41 8.35
C GLU A 163 6.69 13.62 9.65
N SER A 164 5.78 12.64 9.64
CA SER A 164 5.44 11.85 10.83
C SER A 164 6.51 10.82 11.20
N SER A 165 7.15 10.19 10.21
CA SER A 165 7.94 8.97 10.43
C SER A 165 9.45 9.19 10.34
N TYR A 166 9.92 10.22 9.63
CA TYR A 166 11.35 10.38 9.33
C TYR A 166 12.21 10.59 10.59
N LYS A 167 11.71 11.35 11.58
CA LYS A 167 12.44 11.59 12.84
C LYS A 167 12.69 10.29 13.62
N LYS A 168 11.79 9.31 13.51
CA LYS A 168 11.84 8.05 14.26
C LYS A 168 12.64 6.98 13.52
N SER A 169 12.48 6.90 12.21
CA SER A 169 13.06 5.84 11.37
C SER A 169 13.43 6.37 9.99
N PRO A 170 14.50 7.19 9.88
CA PRO A 170 14.89 7.80 8.62
C PRO A 170 15.24 6.77 7.55
N GLU A 171 15.99 5.72 7.91
CA GLU A 171 16.38 4.64 6.98
C GLU A 171 15.18 3.94 6.35
N ARG A 172 14.18 3.57 7.16
CA ARG A 172 12.93 2.95 6.67
C ARG A 172 12.18 3.89 5.71
N VAL A 173 12.09 5.18 6.04
CA VAL A 173 11.40 6.15 5.20
C VAL A 173 12.13 6.32 3.87
N GLU A 174 13.46 6.38 3.89
CA GLU A 174 14.27 6.45 2.67
C GLU A 174 14.14 5.19 1.82
N GLU A 175 14.24 4.01 2.43
CA GLU A 175 14.08 2.72 1.75
C GLU A 175 12.71 2.64 1.08
N PHE A 176 11.64 2.86 1.85
CA PHE A 176 10.26 2.83 1.33
C PHE A 176 10.07 3.80 0.17
N LEU A 177 10.47 5.07 0.32
CA LEU A 177 10.25 6.06 -0.75
C LEU A 177 11.17 5.84 -1.97
N SER A 178 12.37 5.27 -1.78
CA SER A 178 13.31 5.02 -2.89
C SER A 178 12.77 3.99 -3.89
N GLN A 179 12.07 2.95 -3.42
CA GLN A 179 11.40 1.96 -4.26
C GLN A 179 10.35 2.59 -5.20
N ARG A 180 9.89 3.81 -4.88
CA ARG A 180 8.87 4.56 -5.61
C ARG A 180 9.44 5.75 -6.38
N ALA A 181 10.77 5.89 -6.46
CA ALA A 181 11.44 7.03 -7.11
C ALA A 181 11.14 7.12 -8.63
N ASN A 182 10.81 5.99 -9.27
CA ASN A 182 10.48 5.96 -10.69
C ASN A 182 9.05 6.40 -11.01
N ASP A 183 8.16 6.49 -10.01
CA ASP A 183 6.79 6.97 -10.18
C ASP A 183 6.80 8.44 -10.67
N SER A 184 6.28 8.69 -11.87
CA SER A 184 6.32 10.01 -12.51
C SER A 184 5.52 11.07 -11.76
N VAL A 185 4.47 10.67 -11.03
CA VAL A 185 3.61 11.54 -10.22
C VAL A 185 4.31 11.92 -8.92
N LEU A 186 5.01 10.96 -8.30
CA LEU A 186 5.58 11.12 -6.95
C LEU A 186 7.03 11.58 -6.93
N ARG A 187 7.82 11.34 -8.00
CA ARG A 187 9.26 11.58 -8.04
C ARG A 187 9.70 12.92 -7.45
N LYS A 188 9.09 14.02 -7.92
CA LYS A 188 9.42 15.37 -7.42
C LYS A 188 9.05 15.55 -5.95
N SER A 189 7.90 15.02 -5.53
CA SER A 189 7.45 15.07 -4.13
C SER A 189 8.41 14.30 -3.22
N ILE A 190 8.79 13.07 -3.61
CA ILE A 190 9.73 12.23 -2.86
C ILE A 190 11.07 12.95 -2.70
N GLN A 191 11.65 13.44 -3.80
CA GLN A 191 12.94 14.13 -3.78
C GLN A 191 12.91 15.37 -2.88
N SER A 192 11.88 16.20 -3.01
CA SER A 192 11.75 17.43 -2.22
C SER A 192 11.56 17.13 -0.73
N ASN A 193 10.63 16.23 -0.39
CA ASN A 193 10.33 15.94 1.01
C ASN A 193 11.49 15.24 1.72
N LEU A 194 12.16 14.27 1.07
CA LEU A 194 13.35 13.62 1.64
C LEU A 194 14.50 14.63 1.83
N LYS A 195 14.72 15.53 0.88
CA LYS A 195 15.73 16.58 1.02
C LYS A 195 15.46 17.45 2.26
N THR A 196 14.24 17.98 2.38
CA THR A 196 13.85 18.80 3.53
C THR A 196 13.93 18.03 4.84
N ALA A 197 13.53 16.75 4.86
CA ALA A 197 13.59 15.92 6.05
C ALA A 197 15.03 15.67 6.52
N ARG A 198 15.95 15.37 5.61
CA ARG A 198 17.39 15.24 5.89
C ARG A 198 17.98 16.52 6.48
N GLU A 199 17.67 17.67 5.86
CA GLU A 199 18.13 18.98 6.34
C GLU A 199 17.64 19.25 7.77
N ASN A 200 16.35 19.02 8.04
CA ASN A 200 15.76 19.22 9.36
C ASN A 200 16.35 18.25 10.40
N PHE A 201 16.56 16.99 10.04
CA PHE A 201 17.15 15.98 10.91
C PHE A 201 18.59 16.34 11.31
N ASN A 202 19.42 16.70 10.32
CA ASN A 202 20.81 17.10 10.55
C ASN A 202 20.93 18.39 11.40
N GLN A 203 20.00 19.33 11.26
CA GLN A 203 19.97 20.53 12.09
C GLN A 203 19.59 20.23 13.54
N ALA A 204 18.64 19.31 13.76
CA ALA A 204 18.23 18.89 15.10
C ALA A 204 19.39 18.22 15.86
N ASP A 205 20.21 17.42 15.17
CA ASP A 205 21.36 16.75 15.79
C ASP A 205 22.50 17.73 16.13
N LYS A 206 22.75 18.73 15.26
CA LYS A 206 23.73 19.78 15.55
C LYS A 206 23.38 20.60 16.79
N LYS A 207 22.10 20.91 17.01
CA LYS A 207 21.64 21.66 18.20
C LYS A 207 21.81 20.86 19.50
N LYS A 208 21.69 19.53 19.48
CA LYS A 208 21.92 18.67 20.66
C LYS A 208 23.40 18.61 21.07
N ASN A 209 24.31 18.75 20.12
CA ASN A 209 25.76 18.68 20.35
C ASN A 209 26.38 20.03 20.75
N PHE A 210 25.63 21.13 20.67
CA PHE A 210 26.07 22.43 21.15
C PHE A 210 25.72 22.60 22.64
N LYS A 211 26.50 21.97 23.53
CA LYS A 211 26.52 22.39 24.94
C LYS A 211 27.31 23.70 25.00
N PRO A 212 26.72 24.84 25.37
CA PRO A 212 27.51 26.03 25.65
C PRO A 212 28.44 25.70 26.82
N ASN A 213 29.75 25.86 26.61
CA ASN A 213 30.74 25.69 27.65
C ASN A 213 30.39 26.65 28.79
N HIS A 214 29.98 26.12 29.94
CA HIS A 214 29.50 26.92 31.07
C HIS A 214 30.65 27.57 31.86
N SER A 215 31.79 27.84 31.22
CA SER A 215 33.02 28.34 31.84
C SER A 215 33.24 29.85 31.68
N GLU A 216 32.29 30.60 31.12
CA GLU A 216 32.48 32.04 30.83
C GLU A 216 31.56 32.98 31.63
N GLN A 217 30.85 32.47 32.65
CA GLN A 217 29.98 33.30 33.52
C GLN A 217 30.58 33.64 34.90
N GLU A 218 31.75 33.12 35.29
CA GLU A 218 32.36 33.46 36.59
C GLU A 218 33.35 34.63 36.56
N PHE A 219 33.80 35.12 35.40
CA PHE A 219 34.78 36.22 35.34
C PHE A 219 34.20 37.65 35.39
N ARG A 220 32.88 37.81 35.61
CA ARG A 220 32.24 39.14 35.72
C ARG A 220 31.64 39.46 37.08
N LYS A 221 31.94 38.67 38.10
CA LYS A 221 31.57 38.97 39.48
C LYS A 221 32.75 38.75 40.42
N LYS A 222 33.73 39.64 40.37
CA LYS A 222 34.57 40.04 41.51
C LYS A 222 35.38 41.26 41.14
#